data_AF-A0A6B1GDR5-F1
#
_entry.id   AF-A0A6B1GDR5-F1
#
_cell.length_a   1.000
_cell.length_b   1.000
_cell.length_c   1.000
_cell.angle_alpha   90.00
_cell.angle_beta   90.00
_cell.angle_gamma   90.00
#
_symmetry.space_group_name_H-M   'P 1'
#
loop_
_entity.id
_entity.type
_entity.pdbx_description
1 polymer ?
#
loop_
_entity_poly.entity_id
_entity_poly.type
_entity_poly.pdbx_seq_one_letter_code
_entity_poly.pdbx_strand_id
1 'polypeptide(L)'
;MDTGPPLDPGYGGAVWAFGLPTEPPAFEWQVRDLLAAINALPGQATAGPTTEERERFRAAGVALVPAEQLEPFDQALSEARSSWGELGESLRDAIAPLLVS
;
A
#
# COMPACT_ATOMS: atom_id res chain seq x y z
N MET A 1 -1.36 4.30 -20.48
CA MET A 1 -1.50 4.17 -19.02
C MET A 1 -2.97 3.95 -18.79
N ASP A 2 -3.32 2.73 -18.41
CA ASP A 2 -4.69 2.34 -18.12
C ASP A 2 -5.04 2.94 -16.75
N THR A 3 -5.83 4.02 -16.75
CA THR A 3 -6.43 4.55 -15.52
C THR A 3 -7.39 3.48 -15.05
N GLY A 4 -7.15 2.89 -13.87
CA GLY A 4 -7.92 1.78 -13.35
C GLY A 4 -9.44 1.96 -13.53
N PRO A 5 -10.19 0.86 -13.69
CA PRO A 5 -11.57 0.88 -14.13
C PRO A 5 -12.47 1.73 -13.21
N PRO A 6 -13.54 2.35 -13.74
CA PRO A 6 -14.49 3.11 -12.94
C PRO A 6 -15.11 2.22 -11.85
N LEU A 7 -15.15 2.72 -10.61
CA LEU A 7 -15.70 2.01 -9.46
C LEU A 7 -17.24 2.04 -9.50
N ASP A 8 -17.87 0.86 -9.59
CA ASP A 8 -19.33 0.66 -9.72
C ASP A 8 -19.98 0.25 -8.36
N PRO A 9 -21.28 0.54 -8.12
CA PRO A 9 -21.86 0.96 -6.84
C PRO A 9 -22.23 -0.16 -5.83
N GLY A 10 -21.56 -1.32 -5.88
CA GLY A 10 -21.73 -2.44 -4.94
C GLY A 10 -20.55 -2.63 -3.97
N TYR A 11 -19.84 -1.55 -3.65
CA TYR A 11 -18.51 -1.61 -3.04
C TYR A 11 -18.55 -1.70 -1.51
N GLY A 12 -17.96 -2.75 -0.93
CA GLY A 12 -17.81 -2.87 0.52
C GLY A 12 -16.36 -2.81 1.02
N GLY A 13 -15.46 -2.19 0.23
CA GLY A 13 -14.07 -1.90 0.61
C GLY A 13 -13.08 -2.21 -0.52
N ALA A 14 -11.79 -2.05 -0.26
CA ALA A 14 -10.70 -2.38 -1.18
C ALA A 14 -9.56 -3.12 -0.49
N VAL A 15 -8.74 -3.79 -1.28
CA VAL A 15 -7.43 -4.30 -0.88
C VAL A 15 -6.37 -3.44 -1.55
N TRP A 16 -5.41 -2.97 -0.78
CA TRP A 16 -4.22 -2.29 -1.27
C TRP A 16 -3.00 -3.17 -1.03
N ALA A 17 -2.16 -3.36 -2.04
CA ALA A 17 -0.88 -4.02 -1.91
C ALA A 17 0.24 -3.01 -2.14
N PHE A 18 1.28 -3.05 -1.31
CA PHE A 18 2.45 -2.20 -1.34
C PHE A 18 3.71 -3.06 -1.50
N GLY A 19 4.69 -2.60 -2.26
CA GLY A 19 5.96 -3.30 -2.46
C GLY A 19 7.12 -2.35 -2.73
N LEU A 20 8.26 -2.60 -2.09
CA LEU A 20 9.50 -1.86 -2.33
C LEU A 20 10.45 -2.67 -3.22
N PRO A 21 10.87 -2.17 -4.39
CA PRO A 21 11.75 -2.91 -5.29
C PRO A 21 13.10 -3.21 -4.64
N THR A 22 13.71 -4.33 -5.03
CA THR A 22 15.03 -4.75 -4.51
C THR A 22 16.16 -3.81 -4.96
N GLU A 23 15.98 -3.14 -6.10
CA GLU A 23 16.92 -2.17 -6.66
C GLU A 23 16.22 -0.85 -7.01
N PRO A 24 16.79 0.30 -6.61
CA PRO A 24 17.98 0.43 -5.77
C PRO A 24 17.71 -0.09 -4.34
N PRO A 25 18.73 -0.63 -3.65
CA PRO A 25 18.53 -1.18 -2.32
C PRO A 25 18.20 -0.07 -1.32
N ALA A 26 17.04 -0.17 -0.67
CA ALA A 26 16.71 0.65 0.49
C ALA A 26 17.45 0.17 1.74
N PHE A 27 17.78 1.11 2.62
CA PHE A 27 18.34 0.82 3.92
C PHE A 27 17.29 0.17 4.84
N GLU A 28 17.75 -0.66 5.78
CA GLU A 28 16.85 -1.37 6.71
C GLU A 28 15.97 -0.42 7.53
N TRP A 29 16.49 0.75 7.93
CA TRP A 29 15.70 1.75 8.66
C TRP A 29 14.59 2.35 7.79
N GLN A 30 14.86 2.61 6.50
CA GLN A 30 13.85 3.13 5.57
C GLN A 30 12.71 2.13 5.35
N VAL A 31 13.06 0.85 5.27
CA VAL A 31 12.09 -0.24 5.16
C VAL A 31 11.22 -0.30 6.42
N ARG A 32 11.82 -0.19 7.61
CA ARG A 32 11.07 -0.19 8.89
C ARG A 32 10.13 1.01 9.01
N ASP A 33 10.60 2.20 8.64
CA ASP A 33 9.80 3.42 8.68
C ASP A 33 8.61 3.34 7.72
N LEU A 34 8.82 2.81 6.51
CA LEU A 34 7.76 2.57 5.53
C LEU A 34 6.71 1.58 6.06
N LEU A 35 7.13 0.44 6.61
CA LEU A 35 6.22 -0.56 7.18
C LEU A 35 5.43 0.00 8.37
N ALA A 36 6.08 0.80 9.22
CA ALA A 36 5.41 1.48 10.33
C ALA A 36 4.38 2.49 9.83
N ALA A 37 4.69 3.25 8.77
CA ALA A 37 3.79 4.23 8.20
C ALA A 37 2.59 3.56 7.48
N ILE A 38 2.80 2.45 6.77
CA ILE A 38 1.70 1.63 6.20
C ILE A 38 0.79 1.10 7.30
N ASN A 39 1.35 0.62 8.41
CA ASN A 39 0.55 0.17 9.56
C ASN A 39 -0.22 1.28 10.28
N ALA A 40 0.15 2.55 10.06
CA ALA A 40 -0.55 3.71 10.61
C ALA A 40 -1.69 4.21 9.72
N LEU A 41 -1.82 3.70 8.49
CA LEU A 41 -2.91 4.06 7.60
C LEU A 41 -4.25 3.54 8.13
N PRO A 42 -5.38 4.21 7.82
CA PRO A 42 -6.72 3.71 8.13
C PRO A 42 -6.97 2.29 7.59
N GLY A 43 -7.89 1.55 8.20
CA GLY A 43 -8.20 0.17 7.84
C GLY A 43 -7.41 -0.88 8.62
N GLN A 44 -7.35 -2.10 8.08
CA GLN A 44 -6.57 -3.20 8.64
C GLN A 44 -5.37 -3.45 7.76
N ALA A 45 -4.21 -2.93 8.18
CA ALA A 45 -2.94 -3.19 7.51
C ALA A 45 -2.22 -4.39 8.15
N THR A 46 -1.63 -5.23 7.31
CA THR A 46 -0.61 -6.20 7.69
C THR A 46 0.61 -5.94 6.84
N ALA A 47 1.74 -5.70 7.48
CA ALA A 47 3.01 -5.43 6.83
C ALA A 47 4.07 -6.36 7.41
N GLY A 48 4.88 -7.01 6.56
CA GLY A 48 5.92 -7.94 7.02
C GLY A 48 6.55 -8.76 5.89
N PRO A 49 7.76 -9.31 6.11
CA PRO A 49 8.52 -10.03 5.09
C PRO A 49 7.94 -11.44 4.80
N THR A 50 7.23 -11.65 3.69
CA THR A 50 6.82 -12.99 3.22
C THR A 50 7.91 -13.69 2.39
N THR A 51 7.73 -14.99 2.12
CA THR A 51 8.70 -15.81 1.36
C THR A 51 8.80 -15.39 -0.10
N GLU A 52 7.69 -15.02 -0.75
CA GLU A 52 7.66 -14.49 -2.13
C GLU A 52 8.27 -13.08 -2.22
N GLU A 53 8.30 -12.34 -1.11
CA GLU A 53 8.96 -11.03 -1.04
C GLU A 53 10.48 -11.13 -1.16
N ARG A 54 11.12 -12.15 -0.58
CA ARG A 54 12.60 -12.28 -0.58
C ARG A 54 13.26 -12.28 -1.96
N GLU A 55 12.56 -12.67 -3.01
CA GLU A 55 13.13 -12.79 -4.36
C GLU A 55 12.93 -11.55 -5.24
N ARG A 56 11.95 -10.67 -4.94
CA ARG A 56 11.59 -9.56 -5.86
C ARG A 56 11.31 -8.20 -5.19
N PHE A 57 10.99 -8.17 -3.88
CA PHE A 57 10.66 -6.95 -3.15
C PHE A 57 11.24 -6.97 -1.73
N ARG A 58 11.91 -5.91 -1.28
CA ARG A 58 12.54 -5.86 0.06
C ARG A 58 11.53 -5.87 1.23
N ALA A 59 10.31 -5.39 0.98
CA ALA A 59 9.22 -5.35 1.94
C ALA A 59 7.88 -5.20 1.20
N ALA A 60 6.84 -5.86 1.71
CA ALA A 60 5.47 -5.63 1.28
C ALA A 60 4.52 -5.38 2.45
N GLY A 61 3.41 -4.72 2.14
CA GLY A 61 2.29 -4.51 3.04
C GLY A 61 0.99 -4.66 2.30
N VAL A 62 -0.04 -5.12 2.99
CA VAL A 62 -1.41 -5.20 2.48
C VAL A 62 -2.32 -4.44 3.42
N ALA A 63 -3.18 -3.59 2.89
CA ALA A 63 -4.22 -2.89 3.64
C ALA A 63 -5.60 -3.34 3.15
N LEU A 64 -6.45 -3.79 4.08
CA LEU A 64 -7.88 -3.95 3.86
C LEU A 64 -8.57 -2.66 4.30
N VAL A 65 -9.22 -2.00 3.36
CA VAL A 65 -9.81 -0.68 3.57
C VAL A 65 -11.33 -0.80 3.43
N PRO A 66 -12.10 -0.64 4.52
CA PRO A 66 -13.56 -0.58 4.45
C PRO A 66 -14.04 0.56 3.53
N ALA A 67 -15.22 0.42 2.92
CA ALA A 67 -15.73 1.41 1.96
C ALA A 67 -15.78 2.83 2.56
N GLU A 68 -16.19 2.93 3.82
CA GLU A 68 -16.29 4.18 4.57
C GLU A 68 -14.93 4.82 4.92
N GLN A 69 -13.83 4.09 4.74
CA GLN A 69 -12.47 4.56 5.00
C GLN A 69 -11.66 4.78 3.73
N LEU A 70 -12.21 4.54 2.54
CA LEU A 70 -11.48 4.67 1.27
C LEU A 70 -10.94 6.08 1.03
N GLU A 71 -11.78 7.11 1.18
CA GLU A 71 -11.37 8.50 1.00
C GLU A 71 -10.36 8.96 2.08
N PRO A 72 -10.58 8.73 3.39
CA PRO A 72 -9.57 8.98 4.42
C PRO A 72 -8.25 8.24 4.18
N PHE A 73 -8.30 7.01 3.67
CA PHE A 73 -7.12 6.21 3.38
C PHE A 73 -6.31 6.80 2.23
N ASP A 74 -6.97 7.18 1.13
CA ASP A 74 -6.31 7.77 -0.04
C ASP A 74 -5.62 9.08 0.32
N GLN A 75 -6.28 9.92 1.13
CA GLN A 75 -5.68 11.14 1.66
C GLN A 75 -4.44 10.82 2.53
N ALA A 76 -4.58 9.92 3.51
CA ALA A 76 -3.48 9.55 4.39
C ALA A 76 -2.29 8.94 3.63
N LEU A 77 -2.56 8.14 2.60
CA LEU A 77 -1.54 7.56 1.73
C LEU A 77 -0.80 8.63 0.93
N SER A 78 -1.52 9.61 0.37
CA SER A 78 -0.91 10.74 -0.37
C SER A 78 -0.01 11.60 0.53
N GLU A 79 -0.45 11.88 1.75
CA GLU A 79 0.33 12.62 2.75
C GLU A 79 1.58 11.83 3.18
N ALA A 80 1.42 10.54 3.47
CA ALA A 80 2.52 9.67 3.87
C ALA A 80 3.59 9.53 2.78
N ARG A 81 3.19 9.37 1.51
CA ARG A 81 4.10 9.34 0.35
C ARG A 81 4.99 10.59 0.29
N SER A 82 4.41 11.75 0.55
CA SER A 82 5.15 13.02 0.55
C SER A 82 6.21 13.07 1.65
N SER A 83 5.97 12.39 2.78
CA SER A 83 6.93 12.30 3.89
C SER A 83 8.05 11.27 3.69
N TRP A 84 7.89 10.32 2.77
CA TRP A 84 8.86 9.23 2.55
C TRP A 84 9.96 9.57 1.54
N GLY A 85 9.87 10.72 0.87
CA GLY A 85 10.87 11.18 -0.11
C GLY A 85 11.07 10.17 -1.25
N GLU A 86 12.32 9.91 -1.62
CA GLU A 86 12.71 9.00 -2.73
C GLU A 86 12.18 7.57 -2.56
N LEU A 87 11.93 7.11 -1.33
CA LEU A 87 11.32 5.79 -1.10
C LEU A 87 9.85 5.75 -1.50
N GLY A 88 9.13 6.85 -1.28
CA GLY A 88 7.73 6.98 -1.67
C GLY A 88 7.57 6.94 -3.19
N GLU A 89 8.56 7.44 -3.93
CA GLU A 89 8.60 7.36 -5.40
C GLU A 89 8.94 5.94 -5.89
N SER A 90 9.72 5.20 -5.10
CA SER A 90 10.10 3.82 -5.41
C SER A 90 9.02 2.81 -5.04
N LEU A 91 8.05 3.20 -4.19
CA LEU A 91 6.95 2.35 -3.75
C LEU A 91 6.07 1.95 -4.94
N ARG A 92 5.91 0.65 -5.14
CA ARG A 92 4.95 0.08 -6.07
C ARG A 92 3.69 -0.29 -5.30
N ASP A 93 2.53 0.02 -5.84
CA ASP A 93 1.27 -0.36 -5.24
C ASP A 93 0.19 -0.68 -6.27
N ALA A 94 -0.81 -1.43 -5.81
CA ALA A 94 -1.99 -1.79 -6.59
C ALA A 94 -3.22 -1.84 -5.68
N ILE A 95 -4.35 -1.36 -6.19
CA ILE A 95 -5.65 -1.42 -5.52
C ILE A 95 -6.55 -2.43 -6.23
N ALA A 96 -7.28 -3.23 -5.46
CA ALA A 96 -8.31 -4.13 -5.96
C ALA A 96 -9.65 -3.93 -5.21
N PRO A 97 -10.78 -3.85 -5.92
CA PRO A 97 -12.11 -3.77 -5.33
C PRO A 97 -12.52 -5.01 -4.54
N LEU A 98 -13.12 -4.81 -3.37
CA LEU A 98 -13.88 -5.86 -2.68
C LEU A 98 -15.37 -5.70 -2.99
N LEU A 99 -15.87 -6.65 -3.79
CA LEU A 99 -17.30 -6.81 -4.00
C LEU A 99 -17.88 -7.50 -2.78
N VAL A 100 -18.85 -6.85 -2.14
CA VAL A 100 -19.62 -7.47 -1.05
C VAL A 100 -20.98 -7.80 -1.60
N SER A 101 -21.21 -9.10 -1.76
CA SER A 101 -22.43 -9.73 -2.29
C SER A 101 -23.59 -9.71 -1.30
#